data_AF-A0A661KH00-F1
#
_entry.id   AF-A0A661KH00-F1
#
_cell.length_a   1.000
_cell.length_b   1.000
_cell.length_c   1.000
_cell.angle_alpha   90.00
_cell.angle_beta   90.00
_cell.angle_gamma   90.00
#
_symmetry.space_group_name_H-M   'P 1'
#
loop_
_entity.id
_entity.type
_entity.pdbx_description
1 polymer ?
#
loop_
_entity_poly.entity_id
_entity_poly.type
_entity_poly.pdbx_seq_one_letter_code
_entity_poly.pdbx_strand_id
1 'polypeptide(L)' 'MVNEKKLLKWQALAGDVKTKIEESTAKAFDVYLRELVKWNRRFNLTGIKDPVEIQIKNFQDSMAVSKL' A
#
# COMPACT_ATOMS: atom_id res chain seq x y z
N MET A 1 -10.31 10.72 7.57
CA MET A 1 -9.23 10.75 6.55
C MET A 1 -8.09 9.85 7.02
N VAL A 2 -7.41 9.16 6.11
CA VAL A 2 -6.12 8.53 6.41
C VAL A 2 -5.12 9.67 6.61
N ASN A 3 -4.33 9.63 7.68
CA ASN A 3 -3.31 10.64 7.90
C ASN A 3 -2.10 10.30 7.05
N GLU A 4 -1.97 10.96 5.90
CA GLU A 4 -0.87 10.76 4.96
C GLU A 4 0.52 10.98 5.61
N LYS A 5 0.61 11.81 6.66
CA LYS A 5 1.86 12.03 7.40
C LYS A 5 2.37 10.80 8.15
N LYS A 6 1.54 9.76 8.31
CA LYS A 6 1.90 8.48 8.94
C LYS A 6 2.13 7.34 7.95
N LEU A 7 1.88 7.56 6.66
CA LEU A 7 2.07 6.52 5.64
C LEU A 7 3.53 6.41 5.23
N LEU A 8 3.92 5.21 4.82
CA LEU A 8 5.23 4.97 4.23
C LEU A 8 5.25 5.51 2.80
N LYS A 9 6.39 6.06 2.40
CA LYS A 9 6.64 6.41 1.00
C LYS A 9 6.75 5.13 0.19
N TRP A 10 6.01 5.04 -0.91
CA TRP A 10 6.02 3.85 -1.78
C TRP A 10 7.42 3.48 -2.29
N GLN A 11 8.28 4.47 -2.53
CA GLN A 11 9.66 4.20 -2.95
C GLN A 11 10.51 3.53 -1.87
N ALA A 12 10.29 3.89 -0.60
CA ALA A 12 10.98 3.23 0.51
C ALA A 12 10.50 1.78 0.64
N LEU A 13 9.18 1.58 0.57
CA LEU A 13 8.54 0.27 0.61
C LEU A 13 9.01 -0.65 -0.55
N ALA A 14 9.11 -0.10 -1.76
CA ALA A 14 9.60 -0.81 -2.94
C ALA A 14 11.11 -1.07 -2.89
N GLY A 15 11.88 -0.18 -2.24
CA GLY A 15 13.32 -0.32 -2.03
C GLY A 15 13.69 -1.58 -1.24
N ASP A 16 12.89 -1.94 -0.25
CA ASP A 16 13.07 -3.16 0.55
C ASP A 16 12.92 -4.43 -0.31
N VAL A 17 12.02 -4.40 -1.30
CA VAL A 17 11.89 -5.47 -2.31
C VAL A 17 12.82 -5.25 -3.51
N LYS A 18 13.69 -4.24 -3.49
CA LYS A 18 14.62 -3.84 -4.56
C LYS A 18 13.93 -3.51 -5.89
N THR A 19 12.66 -3.10 -5.89
CA THR A 19 11.90 -2.69 -7.09
C THR A 19 11.92 -1.18 -7.22
N LYS A 20 12.08 -0.67 -8.45
CA LYS A 20 11.79 0.73 -8.75
C LYS A 20 10.33 0.86 -9.15
N ILE A 21 9.62 1.80 -8.57
CA ILE A 21 8.26 2.13 -8.99
C ILE A 21 8.28 3.51 -9.66
N GLU A 22 7.49 3.67 -10.71
CA GLU A 22 7.31 4.97 -11.36
C GLU A 22 6.38 5.87 -10.52
N GLU A 23 6.46 7.19 -10.71
CA GLU A 23 5.61 8.14 -9.97
C GLU A 23 4.12 7.92 -10.25
N SER A 24 3.77 7.51 -11.47
CA SER A 24 2.39 7.16 -11.86
C SER A 24 1.88 5.94 -11.09
N THR A 25 2.72 4.92 -10.90
CA THR A 25 2.41 3.73 -10.10
C THR A 25 2.24 4.10 -8.63
N ALA A 26 3.11 4.96 -8.08
CA ALA A 26 2.98 5.44 -6.71
C ALA A 26 1.63 6.16 -6.49
N LYS A 27 1.22 7.04 -7.42
CA LYS A 27 -0.09 7.70 -7.39
C LYS A 27 -1.25 6.69 -7.48
N ALA A 28 -1.10 5.65 -8.29
CA ALA A 28 -2.10 4.58 -8.37
C ALA A 28 -2.22 3.82 -7.03
N PHE A 29 -1.10 3.53 -6.36
CA PHE A 29 -1.12 2.92 -5.03
C PHE A 29 -1.75 3.82 -3.97
N ASP A 30 -1.56 5.14 -4.03
CA ASP A 30 -2.27 6.08 -3.14
C ASP A 30 -3.79 6.00 -3.33
N VAL A 31 -4.24 5.98 -4.59
CA VAL A 31 -5.67 5.83 -4.92
C VAL A 31 -6.19 4.50 -4.39
N TYR A 32 -5.48 3.40 -4.65
CA TYR A 32 -5.84 2.08 -4.17
C TYR A 32 -5.96 2.11 -2.65
N LEU A 33 -4.90 2.46 -1.92
CA LEU A 33 -4.88 2.42 -0.45
C LEU A 33 -6.02 3.23 0.15
N ARG A 34 -6.30 4.41 -0.40
CA ARG A 34 -7.40 5.27 0.05
C ARG A 34 -8.77 4.60 -0.14
N GLU A 35 -9.04 4.05 -1.32
CA GLU A 35 -10.32 3.37 -1.57
C GLU A 35 -10.42 2.10 -0.74
N LEU A 36 -9.35 1.31 -0.63
CA LEU A 36 -9.30 0.11 0.20
C LEU A 36 -9.63 0.44 1.64
N VAL A 37 -8.97 1.42 2.26
CA VAL A 37 -9.27 1.82 3.65
C VAL A 37 -10.69 2.34 3.81
N LYS A 38 -11.21 3.08 2.83
CA LYS A 38 -12.59 3.60 2.84
C LYS A 38 -13.62 2.47 2.80
N TRP A 39 -13.44 1.49 1.91
CA TRP A 39 -14.34 0.35 1.80
C TRP A 39 -14.16 -0.66 2.94
N ASN A 40 -12.93 -0.84 3.42
CA ASN A 40 -12.62 -1.75 4.53
C ASN A 40 -13.28 -1.34 5.86
N ARG A 41 -13.70 -0.07 5.98
CA ARG A 41 -14.53 0.42 7.10
C ARG A 41 -15.98 -0.04 7.03
N ARG A 42 -16.49 -0.29 5.82
CA ARG A 42 -17.89 -0.69 5.57
C ARG A 42 -18.03 -2.20 5.45
N PHE A 43 -17.02 -2.86 4.88
CA PHE A 43 -16.96 -4.30 4.65
C PHE A 43 -15.57 -4.79 5.06
N ASN A 44 -15.44 -5.96 5.67
CA ASN A 44 -14.12 -6.50 5.97
C ASN A 44 -13.51 -7.10 4.69
N LEU A 45 -12.65 -6.34 4.01
CA LEU A 45 -12.00 -6.73 2.75
C LEU A 45 -10.63 -7.39 2.97
N THR A 46 -9.90 -7.01 4.01
CA THR A 46 -8.49 -7.46 4.18
C THR A 46 -8.20 -8.06 5.56
N GLY A 47 -9.11 -7.98 6.53
CA GLY A 47 -8.84 -8.32 7.92
C GLY A 47 -7.91 -7.32 8.66
N ILE A 48 -7.22 -6.44 7.94
CA ILE A 48 -6.24 -5.47 8.47
C ILE A 48 -6.81 -4.06 8.34
N LYS A 49 -6.87 -3.31 9.45
CA LYS A 49 -7.45 -1.96 9.46
C LYS A 49 -6.43 -0.83 9.39
N ASP A 50 -5.19 -1.10 9.84
CA ASP A 50 -4.14 -0.08 9.86
C ASP A 50 -3.58 0.14 8.45
N PRO A 51 -3.58 1.37 7.93
CA PRO A 51 -3.07 1.68 6.59
C PRO A 51 -1.59 1.32 6.37
N VAL A 52 -0.73 1.47 7.38
CA VAL A 52 0.69 1.11 7.29
C VAL A 52 0.85 -0.41 7.24
N GLU A 53 0.09 -1.14 8.05
CA GLU A 53 0.10 -2.61 7.95
C GLU A 53 -0.43 -3.10 6.60
N ILE A 54 -1.43 -2.43 6.02
CA ILE A 54 -1.90 -2.73 4.66
C ILE A 54 -0.78 -2.49 3.65
N GLN A 55 -0.04 -1.37 3.73
CA GLN A 55 1.09 -1.11 2.83
C GLN A 55 2.13 -2.24 2.88
N ILE A 56 2.48 -2.73 4.06
CA ILE A 56 3.47 -3.80 4.21
C ILE A 56 2.86 -5.15 3.78
N LYS A 57 1.83 -5.62 4.49
CA LYS A 57 1.33 -7.00 4.39
C LYS A 57 0.47 -7.28 3.16
N ASN A 58 0.07 -6.25 2.41
CA ASN A 58 -0.71 -6.46 1.18
C ASN A 58 0.09 -5.96 -0.02
N PHE A 59 0.50 -4.69 -0.02
CA PHE A 59 1.17 -4.11 -1.19
C PHE A 59 2.61 -4.62 -1.33
N GLN A 60 3.43 -4.54 -0.28
CA GLN A 60 4.83 -4.96 -0.33
C GLN A 60 4.97 -6.46 -0.59
N ASP A 61 4.19 -7.28 0.10
CA ASP A 61 4.16 -8.74 -0.13
C ASP A 61 3.78 -9.08 -1.58
N SER A 62 2.79 -8.41 -2.15
CA SER A 62 2.41 -8.61 -3.56
C SER A 62 3.50 -8.17 -4.53
N MET A 63 4.20 -7.06 -4.24
CA MET A 63 5.34 -6.60 -5.04
C MET A 63 6.52 -7.57 -4.99
N ALA A 64 6.73 -8.25 -3.86
CA ALA A 64 7.81 -9.22 -3.70
C ALA A 64 7.64 -10.42 -4.66
N VAL A 65 6.40 -10.84 -4.93
CA VAL A 65 6.10 -11.93 -5.88
C VAL A 65 6.42 -11.54 -7.33
N SER A 66 6.30 -10.27 -7.70
CA SER A 66 6.64 -9.78 -9.06
C SER A 66 8.13 -9.94 -9.43
N LYS A 67 8.97 -10.38 -8.49
CA LYS A 67 10.40 -10.63 -8.69
C LYS A 67 10.78 -12.09 -8.81
N LEU A 68 9.84 -13.00 -8.57
CA LEU A 68 10.01 -14.42 -8.81
C LEU A 68 9.92 -14.69 -10.32
#